data_AF-A0A3D8JZK5-F1
#
_entry.id   AF-A0A3D8JZK5-F1
#
_cell.length_a   1.000
_cell.length_b   1.000
_cell.length_c   1.000
_cell.angle_alpha   90.00
_cell.angle_beta   90.00
_cell.angle_gamma   90.00
#
_symmetry.space_group_name_H-M   'P 1'
#
loop_
_entity.id
_entity.type
_entity.pdbx_description
1 polymer ?
#
loop_
_entity_poly.entity_id
_entity_poly.type
_entity_poly.pdbx_seq_one_letter_code
_entity_poly.pdbx_strand_id
1 'polypeptide(L)'
;MVDAIKDYAILLLDAKGRIATWNLGAERIKGYRAEEIIGRHFSVFYPEDVAARGYPAEELRRAAELGRWEDEGWRVRKDGSRFWANVVITALRDEAGELLGFAKITRDLTERRRSEEQLRQNEERMRRLMDAVEDAIFMLDPQGHVTSWNGGATRLLGFHAAEIVGRHFSRFYPVEGIASREPERELADAAVHGRLEKEGWRLRKNGSRLCANVVITAVYGAGGELVGFAKVVRDITERNQLRQLEYASELAARIEATREEEKKRIARELHDDLGQQLTALKMDLTALTSDDVPLSSDPADALEAVRLRALVMRDAVDHAIGSVRRLAAGLRPAVLDDLGLLPALEWLVDDFRQRSHLRIGITSNADDVEFNEAASTAIFRIVQEGLTNVVRHAHRATIVDIELICTAVTCEVSIRDNGRAIETPAGGDEGRPRPSGLAGIRDRVRRLGGSVSIGSEAAGGFAIRLSVPRDTVEAPKAR
;
A
#
# COMPACT_ATOMS: atom_id res chain seq x y z
N MET A 1 -30.62 -60.00 -36.61
CA MET A 1 -30.28 -59.27 -35.36
C MET A 1 -29.06 -58.35 -35.57
N VAL A 2 -29.01 -57.60 -36.69
CA VAL A 2 -27.94 -56.61 -37.00
C VAL A 2 -28.54 -55.19 -37.18
N ASP A 3 -29.86 -55.08 -37.37
CA ASP A 3 -30.57 -53.81 -37.58
C ASP A 3 -30.72 -52.92 -36.33
N ALA A 4 -30.37 -53.42 -35.14
CA ALA A 4 -30.47 -52.67 -33.89
C ALA A 4 -29.25 -51.77 -33.63
N ILE A 5 -28.17 -51.90 -34.40
CA ILE A 5 -26.92 -51.17 -34.17
C ILE A 5 -26.86 -49.98 -35.13
N LYS A 6 -27.33 -48.82 -34.67
CA LYS A 6 -27.43 -47.58 -35.46
C LYS A 6 -26.09 -46.85 -35.62
N ASP A 7 -25.11 -47.13 -34.76
CA ASP A 7 -23.84 -46.40 -34.68
C ASP A 7 -22.72 -47.01 -35.53
N TYR A 8 -23.01 -48.14 -36.20
CA TYR A 8 -22.05 -48.88 -36.99
C TYR A 8 -22.60 -49.18 -38.38
N ALA A 9 -21.78 -48.91 -39.39
CA ALA A 9 -22.02 -49.39 -40.75
C ALA A 9 -21.51 -50.82 -40.84
N ILE A 10 -22.43 -51.76 -41.02
CA ILE A 10 -22.13 -53.19 -41.12
C ILE A 10 -22.58 -53.65 -42.49
N LEU A 11 -21.64 -54.17 -43.27
CA LEU A 11 -21.87 -54.60 -44.64
C LEU A 11 -21.06 -55.86 -44.95
N LEU A 12 -21.64 -56.75 -45.74
CA LEU A 12 -20.96 -57.91 -46.30
C LEU A 12 -20.45 -57.56 -47.70
N LEU A 13 -19.27 -58.08 -48.04
CA LEU A 13 -18.65 -58.00 -49.34
C LEU A 13 -18.53 -59.40 -49.92
N ASP A 14 -18.68 -59.54 -51.25
CA ASP A 14 -18.26 -60.75 -51.95
C ASP A 14 -16.73 -60.89 -51.98
N ALA A 15 -16.22 -62.03 -52.46
CA ALA A 15 -14.78 -62.29 -52.58
C ALA A 15 -14.02 -61.26 -53.45
N LYS A 16 -14.72 -60.48 -54.29
CA LYS A 16 -14.17 -59.41 -55.14
C LYS A 16 -14.33 -58.02 -54.53
N GLY A 17 -14.85 -57.89 -53.31
CA GLY A 17 -15.04 -56.61 -52.63
C GLY A 17 -16.32 -55.84 -53.04
N ARG A 18 -17.29 -56.48 -53.69
CA ARG A 18 -18.58 -55.85 -54.02
C ARG A 18 -19.55 -56.00 -52.86
N ILE A 19 -20.30 -54.94 -52.60
CA ILE A 19 -21.21 -54.86 -51.45
C ILE A 19 -22.41 -55.77 -51.67
N ALA A 20 -22.62 -56.73 -50.78
CA ALA A 20 -23.72 -57.70 -50.82
C ALA A 20 -24.87 -57.33 -49.88
N THR A 21 -24.57 -56.70 -48.74
CA THR A 21 -25.59 -56.26 -47.78
C THR A 21 -25.37 -54.83 -47.31
N TRP A 22 -26.42 -54.21 -46.80
CA TRP A 22 -26.41 -52.82 -46.36
C TRP A 22 -27.36 -52.62 -45.19
N ASN A 23 -26.82 -52.34 -44.00
CA ASN A 23 -27.65 -52.06 -42.82
C ASN A 23 -28.02 -50.56 -42.73
N LEU A 24 -29.00 -50.23 -41.87
CA LEU A 24 -29.43 -48.84 -41.63
C LEU A 24 -28.31 -47.94 -41.09
N GLY A 25 -27.37 -48.49 -40.31
CA GLY A 25 -26.20 -47.74 -39.86
C GLY A 25 -25.26 -47.34 -41.01
N ALA A 26 -25.09 -48.20 -42.02
CA ALA A 26 -24.32 -47.91 -43.22
C ALA A 26 -24.97 -46.83 -44.07
N GLU A 27 -26.29 -46.86 -44.22
CA GLU A 27 -27.04 -45.81 -44.91
C GLU A 27 -26.86 -44.45 -44.24
N ARG A 28 -26.97 -44.38 -42.91
CA ARG A 28 -26.78 -43.13 -42.15
C ARG A 28 -25.37 -42.59 -42.22
N ILE A 29 -24.36 -43.44 -42.01
CA ILE A 29 -22.96 -43.02 -41.95
C ILE A 29 -22.44 -42.65 -43.34
N LYS A 30 -22.81 -43.40 -44.39
CA LYS A 30 -22.23 -43.27 -45.73
C LYS A 30 -23.13 -42.51 -46.71
N GLY A 31 -24.40 -42.31 -46.39
CA GLY A 31 -25.36 -41.50 -47.18
C GLY A 31 -25.92 -42.18 -48.43
N TYR A 32 -25.61 -43.46 -48.66
CA TYR A 32 -26.16 -44.24 -49.78
C TYR A 32 -27.35 -45.08 -49.33
N ARG A 33 -28.39 -45.14 -50.16
CA ARG A 33 -29.45 -46.14 -50.00
C ARG A 33 -28.95 -47.51 -50.45
N ALA A 34 -29.52 -48.59 -49.89
CA ALA A 34 -29.14 -49.96 -50.21
C ALA A 34 -29.17 -50.24 -51.74
N GLU A 35 -30.24 -49.79 -52.40
CA GLU A 35 -30.45 -49.94 -53.85
C GLU A 35 -29.38 -49.25 -54.72
N GLU A 36 -28.70 -48.22 -54.17
CA GLU A 36 -27.70 -47.43 -54.91
C GLU A 36 -26.29 -48.00 -54.80
N ILE A 37 -26.04 -48.86 -53.81
CA ILE A 37 -24.68 -49.21 -53.35
C ILE A 37 -24.41 -50.71 -53.37
N ILE A 38 -25.44 -51.54 -53.23
CA ILE A 38 -25.31 -53.00 -53.38
C ILE A 38 -24.84 -53.31 -54.81
N GLY A 39 -23.89 -54.23 -54.94
CA GLY A 39 -23.22 -54.59 -56.19
C GLY A 39 -22.05 -53.68 -56.59
N ARG A 40 -21.95 -52.47 -56.03
CA ARG A 40 -20.78 -51.58 -56.23
C ARG A 40 -19.59 -52.07 -55.40
N HIS A 41 -18.39 -51.77 -55.89
CA HIS A 41 -17.17 -52.07 -55.17
C HIS A 41 -16.96 -51.08 -54.00
N PHE A 42 -16.54 -51.58 -52.84
CA PHE A 42 -16.44 -50.76 -51.61
C PHE A 42 -15.35 -49.65 -51.65
N SER A 43 -14.50 -49.65 -52.67
CA SER A 43 -13.49 -48.60 -52.90
C SER A 43 -14.09 -47.20 -53.06
N VAL A 44 -15.39 -47.10 -53.40
CA VAL A 44 -16.10 -45.80 -53.48
C VAL A 44 -16.14 -45.04 -52.15
N PHE A 45 -15.87 -45.71 -51.02
CA PHE A 45 -15.79 -45.07 -49.71
C PHE A 45 -14.42 -44.46 -49.38
N TYR A 46 -13.47 -44.49 -50.31
CA TYR A 46 -12.11 -44.01 -50.09
C TYR A 46 -11.89 -42.69 -50.84
N PRO A 47 -11.03 -41.80 -50.32
CA PRO A 47 -10.50 -40.70 -51.11
C PRO A 47 -9.90 -41.21 -52.43
N GLU A 48 -10.07 -40.44 -53.50
CA GLU A 48 -9.68 -40.85 -54.85
C GLU A 48 -8.19 -41.21 -54.96
N ASP A 49 -7.33 -40.44 -54.30
CA ASP A 49 -5.88 -40.67 -54.21
C ASP A 49 -5.53 -41.98 -53.50
N VAL A 50 -6.31 -42.36 -52.47
CA VAL A 50 -6.13 -43.61 -51.73
C VAL A 50 -6.65 -44.80 -52.52
N ALA A 51 -7.79 -44.64 -53.20
CA ALA A 51 -8.35 -45.67 -54.06
C ALA A 51 -7.44 -45.96 -55.27
N ALA A 52 -6.88 -44.92 -55.90
CA ALA A 52 -5.98 -45.04 -57.04
C ALA A 52 -4.68 -45.78 -56.71
N ARG A 53 -4.21 -45.70 -55.46
CA ARG A 53 -3.04 -46.46 -54.97
C ARG A 53 -3.30 -47.94 -54.73
N GLY A 54 -4.55 -48.39 -54.85
CA GLY A 54 -4.92 -49.80 -54.64
C GLY A 54 -5.07 -50.21 -53.17
N TYR A 55 -5.07 -49.26 -52.23
CA TYR A 55 -5.18 -49.53 -50.80
C TYR A 55 -6.40 -50.39 -50.40
N PRO A 56 -7.61 -50.20 -50.98
CA PRO A 56 -8.74 -51.08 -50.67
C PRO A 56 -8.49 -52.55 -51.00
N ALA A 57 -7.80 -52.84 -52.12
CA ALA A 57 -7.46 -54.21 -52.49
C ALA A 57 -6.42 -54.81 -51.54
N GLU A 58 -5.48 -53.99 -51.05
CA GLU A 58 -4.52 -54.39 -50.04
C GLU A 58 -5.19 -54.73 -48.70
N GLU A 59 -6.16 -53.92 -48.24
CA GLU A 59 -6.92 -54.20 -47.02
C GLU A 59 -7.67 -55.55 -47.10
N LEU A 60 -8.29 -55.87 -48.25
CA LEU A 60 -8.93 -57.17 -48.45
C LEU A 60 -7.93 -58.33 -48.45
N ARG A 61 -6.77 -58.14 -49.10
CA ARG A 61 -5.71 -59.16 -49.13
C ARG A 61 -5.19 -59.46 -47.73
N ARG A 62 -4.88 -58.42 -46.95
CA ARG A 62 -4.44 -58.56 -45.56
C ARG A 62 -5.50 -59.23 -44.69
N ALA A 63 -6.77 -58.85 -44.85
CA ALA A 63 -7.87 -59.51 -44.12
C ALA A 63 -8.02 -60.99 -44.52
N ALA A 64 -7.82 -61.34 -45.80
CA ALA A 64 -7.87 -62.73 -46.25
C ALA A 64 -6.73 -63.56 -45.68
N GLU A 65 -5.50 -63.02 -45.66
CA GLU A 65 -4.31 -63.69 -45.15
C GLU A 65 -4.34 -63.84 -43.61
N LEU A 66 -4.71 -62.78 -42.89
CA LEU A 66 -4.65 -62.72 -41.42
C LEU A 66 -5.98 -63.07 -40.74
N GLY A 67 -7.04 -63.30 -41.51
CA GLY A 67 -8.41 -63.52 -41.02
C GLY A 67 -9.14 -62.24 -40.60
N ARG A 68 -8.42 -61.25 -40.08
CA ARG A 68 -8.96 -59.93 -39.69
C ARG A 68 -7.93 -58.83 -39.94
N TRP A 69 -8.39 -57.69 -40.44
CA TRP A 69 -7.61 -56.47 -40.59
C TRP A 69 -8.37 -55.28 -39.98
N GLU A 70 -7.66 -54.39 -39.30
CA GLU A 70 -8.22 -53.19 -38.69
C GLU A 70 -7.35 -51.98 -39.04
N ASP A 71 -7.99 -50.89 -39.45
CA ASP A 71 -7.33 -49.66 -39.84
C ASP A 71 -8.18 -48.42 -39.54
N GLU A 72 -7.52 -47.29 -39.34
CA GLU A 72 -8.16 -45.99 -39.22
C GLU A 72 -7.79 -45.07 -40.39
N GLY A 73 -8.77 -44.42 -40.99
CA GLY A 73 -8.48 -43.50 -42.07
C GLY A 73 -9.66 -42.66 -42.51
N TRP A 74 -9.36 -41.71 -43.40
CA TRP A 74 -10.38 -40.93 -44.07
C TRP A 74 -11.21 -41.81 -45.00
N ARG A 75 -12.52 -41.66 -44.90
CA ARG A 75 -13.51 -42.24 -45.79
C ARG A 75 -14.40 -41.13 -46.34
N VAL A 76 -15.06 -41.40 -47.46
CA VAL A 76 -15.88 -40.45 -48.20
C VAL A 76 -17.34 -40.93 -48.17
N ARG A 77 -18.26 -40.00 -47.91
CA ARG A 77 -19.72 -40.23 -48.00
C ARG A 77 -20.21 -39.93 -49.42
N LYS A 78 -21.47 -40.27 -49.70
CA LYS A 78 -22.13 -40.00 -51.00
C LYS A 78 -22.04 -38.54 -51.44
N ASP A 79 -22.17 -37.61 -50.51
CA ASP A 79 -22.12 -36.16 -50.76
C ASP A 79 -20.69 -35.61 -50.98
N GLY A 80 -19.67 -36.48 -50.94
CA GLY A 80 -18.27 -36.10 -51.05
C GLY A 80 -17.62 -35.65 -49.74
N SER A 81 -18.39 -35.53 -48.64
CA SER A 81 -17.84 -35.17 -47.33
C SER A 81 -16.92 -36.28 -46.80
N ARG A 82 -15.82 -35.87 -46.16
CA ARG A 82 -14.87 -36.79 -45.53
C ARG A 82 -15.23 -37.04 -44.07
N PHE A 83 -14.97 -38.25 -43.61
CA PHE A 83 -15.10 -38.64 -42.20
C PHE A 83 -13.97 -39.56 -41.78
N TRP A 84 -13.54 -39.43 -40.54
CA TRP A 84 -12.52 -40.31 -39.97
C TRP A 84 -13.20 -41.57 -39.47
N ALA A 85 -12.74 -42.73 -39.90
CA ALA A 85 -13.38 -43.98 -39.57
C ALA A 85 -12.38 -45.02 -39.09
N ASN A 86 -12.77 -45.75 -38.04
CA ASN A 86 -12.17 -47.04 -37.72
C ASN A 86 -12.92 -48.12 -38.50
N VAL A 87 -12.17 -48.95 -39.21
CA VAL A 87 -12.68 -49.97 -40.11
C VAL A 87 -12.09 -51.32 -39.72
N VAL A 88 -12.96 -52.29 -39.49
CA VAL A 88 -12.58 -53.69 -39.29
C VAL A 88 -13.11 -54.50 -40.46
N ILE A 89 -12.24 -55.27 -41.11
CA ILE A 89 -12.57 -56.20 -42.18
C ILE A 89 -12.20 -57.60 -41.71
N THR A 90 -13.18 -58.50 -41.69
CA THR A 90 -12.99 -59.91 -41.30
C THR A 90 -13.28 -60.79 -42.50
N ALA A 91 -12.38 -61.73 -42.83
CA ALA A 91 -12.60 -62.69 -43.89
C ALA A 91 -13.65 -63.72 -43.48
N LEU A 92 -14.57 -64.02 -44.38
CA LEU A 92 -15.60 -65.04 -44.21
C LEU A 92 -15.23 -66.24 -45.08
N ARG A 93 -15.14 -67.41 -44.46
CA ARG A 93 -14.75 -68.66 -45.12
C ARG A 93 -15.84 -69.72 -44.93
N ASP A 94 -15.93 -70.65 -45.87
CA ASP A 94 -16.80 -71.82 -45.74
C ASP A 94 -16.15 -72.91 -44.87
N GLU A 95 -16.85 -74.03 -44.70
CA GLU A 95 -16.37 -75.19 -43.91
C GLU A 95 -15.11 -75.85 -44.52
N ALA A 96 -14.87 -75.66 -45.81
CA ALA A 96 -13.67 -76.15 -46.50
C ALA A 96 -12.48 -75.16 -46.40
N GLY A 97 -12.70 -73.97 -45.82
CA GLY A 97 -11.69 -72.92 -45.67
C GLY A 97 -11.59 -71.97 -46.86
N GLU A 98 -12.45 -72.11 -47.87
CA GLU A 98 -12.46 -71.25 -49.06
C GLU A 98 -13.08 -69.88 -48.73
N LEU A 99 -12.53 -68.82 -49.33
CA LEU A 99 -12.97 -67.45 -49.06
C LEU A 99 -14.32 -67.15 -49.73
N LEU A 100 -15.37 -67.01 -48.94
CA LEU A 100 -16.71 -66.60 -49.40
C LEU A 100 -16.82 -65.09 -49.64
N GLY A 101 -16.11 -64.30 -48.83
CA GLY A 101 -16.21 -62.85 -48.85
C GLY A 101 -15.69 -62.20 -47.58
N PHE A 102 -16.20 -61.02 -47.23
CA PHE A 102 -15.75 -60.27 -46.06
C PHE A 102 -16.89 -59.62 -45.31
N ALA A 103 -16.81 -59.58 -43.99
CA ALA A 103 -17.61 -58.69 -43.16
C ALA A 103 -16.83 -57.41 -42.89
N LYS A 104 -17.41 -56.25 -43.23
CA LYS A 104 -16.81 -54.94 -42.98
C LYS A 104 -17.68 -54.15 -42.00
N ILE A 105 -17.05 -53.73 -40.92
CA ILE A 105 -17.64 -52.86 -39.90
C ILE A 105 -16.92 -51.52 -39.97
N THR A 106 -17.66 -50.43 -40.02
CA THR A 106 -17.11 -49.07 -40.02
C THR A 106 -17.78 -48.26 -38.91
N ARG A 107 -16.95 -47.67 -38.05
CA ARG A 107 -17.38 -46.72 -37.01
C ARG A 107 -16.90 -45.32 -37.37
N ASP A 108 -17.81 -44.35 -37.37
CA ASP A 108 -17.45 -42.94 -37.55
C ASP A 108 -16.87 -42.40 -36.23
N LEU A 109 -15.64 -41.88 -36.29
CA LEU A 109 -14.93 -41.28 -35.15
C LEU A 109 -14.79 -39.76 -35.28
N THR A 110 -15.47 -39.14 -36.25
CA THR A 110 -15.32 -37.72 -36.56
C THR A 110 -15.73 -36.81 -35.39
N GLU A 111 -16.85 -37.07 -34.73
CA GLU A 111 -17.31 -36.26 -33.59
C GLU A 111 -16.37 -36.34 -32.40
N ARG A 112 -15.92 -37.55 -32.07
CA ARG A 112 -14.95 -37.78 -30.99
C ARG A 112 -13.66 -36.99 -31.25
N ARG A 113 -13.09 -37.13 -32.44
CA ARG A 113 -11.85 -36.43 -32.81
C ARG A 113 -12.03 -34.91 -32.83
N ARG A 114 -13.19 -34.40 -33.27
CA ARG A 114 -13.51 -32.97 -33.22
C ARG A 114 -13.62 -32.46 -31.79
N SER A 115 -14.27 -33.20 -30.90
CA SER A 115 -14.40 -32.83 -29.48
C SER A 115 -13.05 -32.82 -28.78
N GLU A 116 -12.21 -33.84 -29.00
CA GLU A 116 -10.85 -33.92 -28.45
C GLU A 116 -9.98 -32.76 -28.97
N GLU A 117 -10.05 -32.45 -30.27
CA GLU A 117 -9.31 -31.33 -30.86
C GLU A 117 -9.82 -29.96 -30.36
N GLN A 118 -11.14 -29.79 -30.22
CA GLN A 118 -11.71 -28.56 -29.65
C GLN A 118 -11.31 -28.38 -28.18
N LEU A 119 -11.31 -29.45 -27.39
CA LEU A 119 -10.83 -29.41 -26.01
C LEU A 119 -9.35 -29.00 -25.98
N ARG A 120 -8.50 -29.63 -26.79
CA ARG A 120 -7.08 -29.29 -26.90
C ARG A 120 -6.86 -27.83 -27.29
N GLN A 121 -7.60 -27.34 -28.29
CA GLN A 121 -7.52 -25.94 -28.74
C GLN A 121 -7.96 -24.97 -27.65
N ASN A 122 -9.02 -25.30 -26.90
CA ASN A 122 -9.48 -24.49 -25.78
C ASN A 122 -8.46 -24.48 -24.64
N GLU A 123 -7.89 -25.63 -24.28
CA GLU A 123 -6.83 -25.72 -23.26
C GLU A 123 -5.58 -24.91 -23.66
N GLU A 124 -5.14 -25.02 -24.91
CA GLU A 124 -4.03 -24.22 -25.43
C GLU A 124 -4.33 -22.73 -25.45
N ARG A 125 -5.57 -22.35 -25.77
CA ARG A 125 -6.02 -20.95 -25.75
C ARG A 125 -6.05 -20.40 -24.32
N MET A 126 -6.63 -21.15 -23.38
CA MET A 126 -6.66 -20.77 -21.96
C MET A 126 -5.24 -20.64 -21.39
N ARG A 127 -4.34 -21.59 -21.70
CA ARG A 127 -2.93 -21.52 -21.30
C ARG A 127 -2.28 -20.24 -21.81
N ARG A 128 -2.46 -19.89 -23.09
CA ARG A 128 -1.93 -18.66 -23.68
C ARG A 128 -2.48 -17.39 -23.03
N LEU A 129 -3.77 -17.35 -22.73
CA LEU A 129 -4.39 -16.21 -22.04
C LEU A 129 -3.82 -16.02 -20.63
N MET A 130 -3.69 -17.10 -19.87
CA MET A 130 -3.13 -17.06 -18.52
C MET A 130 -1.65 -16.63 -18.52
N ASP A 131 -0.89 -17.02 -19.54
CA ASP A 131 0.54 -16.70 -19.67
C ASP A 131 0.79 -15.24 -20.06
N ALA A 132 -0.15 -14.63 -20.78
CA ALA A 132 -0.11 -13.23 -21.18
C ALA A 132 -0.39 -12.25 -20.03
N VAL A 133 -1.03 -12.68 -18.95
CA VAL A 133 -1.27 -11.83 -17.77
C VAL A 133 0.04 -11.54 -17.05
N GLU A 134 0.26 -10.28 -16.68
CA GLU A 134 1.45 -9.85 -15.93
C GLU A 134 1.40 -10.25 -14.45
N ASP A 135 0.22 -10.17 -13.84
CA ASP A 135 -0.01 -10.64 -12.48
C ASP A 135 0.35 -12.12 -12.33
N ALA A 136 0.88 -12.46 -11.17
CA ALA A 136 1.14 -13.84 -10.82
C ALA A 136 -0.16 -14.54 -10.44
N ILE A 137 -0.54 -15.55 -11.21
CA ILE A 137 -1.75 -16.34 -10.98
C ILE A 137 -1.36 -17.80 -10.86
N PHE A 138 -1.75 -18.42 -9.75
CA PHE A 138 -1.48 -19.83 -9.48
C PHE A 138 -2.57 -20.44 -8.60
N MET A 139 -2.77 -21.74 -8.77
CA MET A 139 -3.67 -22.54 -7.96
C MET A 139 -2.90 -23.21 -6.83
N LEU A 140 -3.58 -23.39 -5.70
CA LEU A 140 -3.14 -24.13 -4.53
C LEU A 140 -4.08 -25.28 -4.26
N ASP A 141 -3.56 -26.42 -3.77
CA ASP A 141 -4.38 -27.45 -3.13
C ASP A 141 -4.91 -26.94 -1.77
N PRO A 142 -5.83 -27.68 -1.09
CA PRO A 142 -6.36 -27.26 0.20
C PRO A 142 -5.30 -27.14 1.30
N GLN A 143 -4.12 -27.74 1.12
CA GLN A 143 -2.99 -27.68 2.03
C GLN A 143 -1.99 -26.57 1.70
N GLY A 144 -2.21 -25.80 0.62
CA GLY A 144 -1.35 -24.70 0.21
C GLY A 144 -0.19 -25.08 -0.73
N HIS A 145 -0.16 -26.28 -1.30
CA HIS A 145 0.84 -26.62 -2.32
C HIS A 145 0.42 -26.11 -3.69
N VAL A 146 1.38 -25.53 -4.41
CA VAL A 146 1.15 -24.97 -5.74
C VAL A 146 0.80 -26.08 -6.73
N THR A 147 -0.35 -26.00 -7.39
CA THR A 147 -0.82 -26.98 -8.38
C THR A 147 -0.76 -26.45 -9.82
N SER A 148 -0.73 -25.13 -10.01
CA SER A 148 -0.54 -24.51 -11.32
C SER A 148 0.32 -23.25 -11.21
N TRP A 149 0.89 -22.78 -12.32
CA TRP A 149 1.78 -21.62 -12.33
C TRP A 149 1.76 -20.95 -13.71
N ASN A 150 1.34 -19.69 -13.79
CA ASN A 150 1.36 -18.93 -15.05
C ASN A 150 2.73 -18.24 -15.30
N GLY A 151 2.93 -17.73 -16.52
CA GLY A 151 4.13 -16.96 -16.88
C GLY A 151 4.28 -15.66 -16.10
N GLY A 152 3.17 -14.99 -15.75
CA GLY A 152 3.18 -13.82 -14.87
C GLY A 152 3.84 -14.13 -13.52
N ALA A 153 3.53 -15.29 -12.93
CA ALA A 153 4.14 -15.74 -11.68
C ALA A 153 5.64 -16.03 -11.82
N THR A 154 6.06 -16.54 -12.97
CA THR A 154 7.49 -16.73 -13.27
C THR A 154 8.23 -15.40 -13.37
N ARG A 155 7.68 -14.43 -14.11
CA ARG A 155 8.29 -13.09 -14.25
C ARG A 155 8.32 -12.33 -12.93
N LEU A 156 7.22 -12.40 -12.18
CA LEU A 156 7.08 -11.68 -10.91
C LEU A 156 7.92 -12.33 -9.81
N LEU A 157 7.70 -13.60 -9.49
CA LEU A 157 8.33 -14.23 -8.32
C LEU A 157 9.69 -14.87 -8.64
N GLY A 158 10.04 -15.03 -9.91
CA GLY A 158 11.33 -15.55 -10.38
C GLY A 158 11.48 -17.07 -10.34
N PHE A 159 10.42 -17.80 -9.96
CA PHE A 159 10.41 -19.27 -9.95
C PHE A 159 9.78 -19.82 -11.22
N HIS A 160 10.38 -20.85 -11.80
CA HIS A 160 9.73 -21.61 -12.88
C HIS A 160 8.73 -22.62 -12.30
N ALA A 161 7.70 -22.95 -13.10
CA ALA A 161 6.66 -23.91 -12.72
C ALA A 161 7.25 -25.24 -12.20
N ALA A 162 8.28 -25.77 -12.87
CA ALA A 162 8.93 -27.03 -12.50
C ALA A 162 9.62 -27.00 -11.11
N GLU A 163 9.96 -25.82 -10.60
CA GLU A 163 10.64 -25.66 -9.30
C GLU A 163 9.66 -25.53 -8.13
N ILE A 164 8.44 -25.05 -8.43
CA ILE A 164 7.51 -24.55 -7.43
C ILE A 164 6.22 -25.36 -7.34
N VAL A 165 5.78 -26.00 -8.43
CA VAL A 165 4.64 -26.92 -8.41
C VAL A 165 4.93 -28.07 -7.44
N GLY A 166 3.97 -28.38 -6.57
CA GLY A 166 4.09 -29.33 -5.47
C GLY A 166 4.81 -28.78 -4.23
N ARG A 167 5.32 -27.54 -4.25
CA ARG A 167 5.90 -26.88 -3.07
C ARG A 167 4.86 -26.00 -2.39
N HIS A 168 5.00 -25.84 -1.08
CA HIS A 168 4.11 -24.99 -0.31
C HIS A 168 4.38 -23.49 -0.58
N PHE A 169 3.31 -22.70 -0.71
CA PHE A 169 3.39 -21.28 -1.07
C PHE A 169 3.98 -20.37 0.02
N SER A 170 4.18 -20.88 1.25
CA SER A 170 4.82 -20.13 2.34
C SER A 170 6.24 -19.66 2.00
N ARG A 171 6.90 -20.27 1.00
CA ARG A 171 8.21 -19.83 0.49
C ARG A 171 8.24 -18.37 0.01
N PHE A 172 7.08 -17.80 -0.33
CA PHE A 172 6.97 -16.40 -0.75
C PHE A 172 6.84 -15.42 0.42
N TYR A 173 6.90 -15.89 1.66
CA TYR A 173 6.74 -15.06 2.86
C TYR A 173 8.10 -14.81 3.53
N PRO A 174 8.31 -13.60 4.11
CA PRO A 174 9.38 -13.37 5.05
C PRO A 174 9.34 -14.36 6.22
N VAL A 175 10.49 -14.59 6.84
CA VAL A 175 10.64 -15.55 7.96
C VAL A 175 9.70 -15.19 9.12
N GLU A 176 9.48 -13.90 9.35
CA GLU A 176 8.57 -13.38 10.38
C GLU A 176 7.10 -13.74 10.08
N GLY A 177 6.70 -13.72 8.80
CA GLY A 177 5.37 -14.14 8.35
C GLY A 177 5.16 -15.64 8.48
N ILE A 178 6.18 -16.45 8.16
CA ILE A 178 6.14 -17.90 8.35
C ILE A 178 6.04 -18.26 9.85
N ALA A 179 6.85 -17.61 10.69
CA ALA A 179 6.86 -17.85 12.14
C ALA A 179 5.50 -17.52 12.80
N SER A 180 4.80 -16.53 12.28
CA SER A 180 3.45 -16.16 12.73
C SER A 180 2.31 -16.96 12.09
N ARG A 181 2.64 -17.96 11.26
CA ARG A 181 1.69 -18.81 10.51
C ARG A 181 0.73 -17.98 9.65
N GLU A 182 1.23 -16.87 9.11
CA GLU A 182 0.46 -15.99 8.23
C GLU A 182 -0.09 -16.73 6.99
N PRO A 183 0.69 -17.58 6.29
CA PRO A 183 0.18 -18.33 5.14
C PRO A 183 -1.06 -19.18 5.48
N GLU A 184 -0.99 -19.96 6.56
CA GLU A 184 -2.08 -20.86 6.96
C GLU A 184 -3.33 -20.09 7.39
N ARG A 185 -3.14 -18.96 8.09
CA ARG A 185 -4.24 -18.08 8.47
C ARG A 185 -4.91 -17.45 7.25
N GLU A 186 -4.12 -17.00 6.26
CA GLU A 186 -4.68 -16.43 5.04
C GLU A 186 -5.53 -17.46 4.27
N LEU A 187 -5.12 -18.74 4.23
CA LEU A 187 -5.94 -19.81 3.64
C LEU A 187 -7.21 -20.10 4.45
N ALA A 188 -7.10 -20.16 5.78
CA ALA A 188 -8.25 -20.39 6.65
C ALA A 188 -9.30 -19.26 6.50
N ASP A 189 -8.85 -18.01 6.49
CA ASP A 189 -9.73 -16.85 6.31
C ASP A 189 -10.41 -16.87 4.95
N ALA A 190 -9.68 -17.21 3.88
CA ALA A 190 -10.25 -17.35 2.54
C ALA A 190 -11.24 -18.53 2.44
N ALA A 191 -10.98 -19.64 3.15
CA ALA A 191 -11.90 -20.78 3.19
C ALA A 191 -13.22 -20.42 3.90
N VAL A 192 -13.16 -19.67 5.00
CA VAL A 192 -14.36 -19.26 5.75
C VAL A 192 -15.17 -18.22 4.99
N HIS A 193 -14.51 -17.20 4.43
CA HIS A 193 -15.19 -16.05 3.82
C HIS A 193 -15.32 -16.14 2.30
N GLY A 194 -14.79 -17.21 1.69
CA GLY A 194 -14.72 -17.42 0.24
C GLY A 194 -13.61 -16.63 -0.46
N ARG A 195 -13.17 -15.50 0.09
CA ARG A 195 -12.10 -14.65 -0.45
C ARG A 195 -11.39 -13.88 0.64
N LEU A 196 -10.09 -13.71 0.46
CA LEU A 196 -9.23 -12.80 1.23
C LEU A 196 -8.53 -11.87 0.24
N GLU A 197 -8.42 -10.59 0.61
CA GLU A 197 -7.58 -9.63 -0.08
C GLU A 197 -6.75 -8.86 0.96
N LYS A 198 -5.43 -8.82 0.77
CA LYS A 198 -4.51 -8.20 1.72
C LYS A 198 -3.25 -7.69 1.03
N GLU A 199 -2.74 -6.55 1.49
CA GLU A 199 -1.42 -6.05 1.11
C GLU A 199 -0.35 -6.58 2.06
N GLY A 200 0.79 -6.99 1.51
CA GLY A 200 1.89 -7.51 2.32
C GLY A 200 3.17 -7.70 1.54
N TRP A 201 4.27 -7.86 2.28
CA TRP A 201 5.57 -8.15 1.69
C TRP A 201 5.63 -9.62 1.25
N ARG A 202 6.18 -9.85 0.05
CA ARG A 202 6.50 -11.17 -0.48
C ARG A 202 7.96 -11.23 -0.91
N LEU A 203 8.52 -12.43 -0.93
CA LEU A 203 9.89 -12.69 -1.34
C LEU A 203 9.94 -13.32 -2.74
N ARG A 204 10.82 -12.76 -3.58
CA ARG A 204 11.19 -13.35 -4.86
C ARG A 204 12.29 -14.39 -4.68
N LYS A 205 12.54 -15.20 -5.72
CA LYS A 205 13.61 -16.21 -5.75
C LYS A 205 15.00 -15.65 -5.44
N ASN A 206 15.30 -14.45 -5.92
CA ASN A 206 16.58 -13.77 -5.68
C ASN A 206 16.69 -13.15 -4.27
N GLY A 207 15.68 -13.30 -3.42
CA GLY A 207 15.63 -12.75 -2.06
C GLY A 207 15.13 -11.31 -1.96
N SER A 208 14.88 -10.61 -3.08
CA SER A 208 14.32 -9.26 -3.01
C SER A 208 12.88 -9.27 -2.52
N ARG A 209 12.51 -8.20 -1.81
CA ARG A 209 11.15 -8.00 -1.29
C ARG A 209 10.30 -7.29 -2.34
N LEU A 210 9.06 -7.74 -2.49
CA LEU A 210 8.03 -7.08 -3.29
C LEU A 210 6.87 -6.68 -2.38
N CYS A 211 6.33 -5.49 -2.55
CA CYS A 211 5.08 -5.10 -1.89
C CYS A 211 3.95 -5.57 -2.79
N ALA A 212 3.15 -6.53 -2.33
CA ALA A 212 2.13 -7.16 -3.14
C ALA A 212 0.73 -6.91 -2.59
N ASN A 213 -0.22 -6.65 -3.47
CA ASN A 213 -1.63 -6.91 -3.20
C ASN A 213 -1.89 -8.38 -3.55
N VAL A 214 -2.41 -9.12 -2.57
CA VAL A 214 -2.61 -10.56 -2.67
C VAL A 214 -4.07 -10.87 -2.48
N VAL A 215 -4.63 -11.58 -3.45
CA VAL A 215 -5.98 -12.10 -3.41
C VAL A 215 -5.91 -13.62 -3.35
N ILE A 216 -6.62 -14.21 -2.39
CA ILE A 216 -6.82 -15.65 -2.27
C ILE A 216 -8.32 -15.91 -2.35
N THR A 217 -8.76 -16.69 -3.33
CA THR A 217 -10.16 -17.06 -3.50
C THR A 217 -10.29 -18.56 -3.30
N ALA A 218 -11.18 -18.99 -2.41
CA ALA A 218 -11.47 -20.41 -2.22
C ALA A 218 -12.23 -20.95 -3.43
N VAL A 219 -11.83 -22.13 -3.90
CA VAL A 219 -12.42 -22.81 -5.06
C VAL A 219 -13.06 -24.10 -4.61
N TYR A 220 -14.37 -24.19 -4.87
CA TYR A 220 -15.20 -25.32 -4.48
C TYR A 220 -15.55 -26.17 -5.70
N GLY A 221 -15.62 -27.48 -5.49
CA GLY A 221 -16.09 -28.44 -6.48
C GLY A 221 -17.62 -28.45 -6.59
N ALA A 222 -18.14 -29.30 -7.48
CA ALA A 222 -19.58 -29.38 -7.75
C ALA A 222 -20.40 -29.85 -6.53
N GLY A 223 -19.78 -30.57 -5.58
CA GLY A 223 -20.41 -31.03 -4.34
C GLY A 223 -20.26 -30.06 -3.16
N GLY A 224 -19.67 -28.88 -3.36
CA GLY A 224 -19.41 -27.90 -2.31
C GLY A 224 -18.15 -28.18 -1.47
N GLU A 225 -17.38 -29.21 -1.81
CA GLU A 225 -16.09 -29.50 -1.20
C GLU A 225 -15.03 -28.47 -1.62
N LEU A 226 -14.16 -28.07 -0.68
CA LEU A 226 -13.03 -27.20 -0.99
C LEU A 226 -12.00 -27.98 -1.81
N VAL A 227 -11.85 -27.61 -3.08
CA VAL A 227 -10.88 -28.22 -4.02
C VAL A 227 -9.51 -27.54 -3.90
N GLY A 228 -9.48 -26.27 -3.49
CA GLY A 228 -8.24 -25.54 -3.29
C GLY A 228 -8.45 -24.03 -3.30
N PHE A 229 -7.41 -23.29 -3.69
CA PHE A 229 -7.44 -21.83 -3.73
C PHE A 229 -6.84 -21.28 -5.02
N ALA A 230 -7.47 -20.26 -5.58
CA ALA A 230 -6.87 -19.42 -6.61
C ALA A 230 -6.16 -18.24 -5.94
N LYS A 231 -4.86 -18.11 -6.18
CA LYS A 231 -4.05 -17.02 -5.64
C LYS A 231 -3.58 -16.10 -6.75
N VAL A 232 -3.84 -14.81 -6.58
CA VAL A 232 -3.38 -13.74 -7.45
C VAL A 232 -2.48 -12.83 -6.65
N VAL A 233 -1.28 -12.54 -7.17
CA VAL A 233 -0.30 -11.67 -6.56
C VAL A 233 0.03 -10.58 -7.57
N ARG A 234 -0.33 -9.34 -7.22
CA ARG A 234 -0.05 -8.15 -8.02
C ARG A 234 1.05 -7.33 -7.36
N ASP A 235 2.02 -6.91 -8.15
CA ASP A 235 3.03 -5.96 -7.68
C ASP A 235 2.44 -4.57 -7.53
N ILE A 236 2.57 -3.98 -6.34
CA ILE A 236 2.16 -2.60 -6.07
C ILE A 236 3.34 -1.75 -5.58
N THR A 237 4.57 -2.23 -5.75
CA THR A 237 5.78 -1.58 -5.21
C THR A 237 5.94 -0.17 -5.79
N GLU A 238 5.91 -0.02 -7.12
CA GLU A 238 6.03 1.28 -7.79
C GLU A 238 4.86 2.22 -7.44
N ARG A 239 3.63 1.68 -7.45
CA ARG A 239 2.43 2.44 -7.09
C ARG A 239 2.48 2.97 -5.66
N ASN A 240 2.97 2.17 -4.71
CA ASN A 240 3.11 2.60 -3.33
C ASN A 240 4.23 3.65 -3.17
N GLN A 241 5.35 3.52 -3.89
CA GLN A 241 6.42 4.53 -3.89
C GLN A 241 5.91 5.87 -4.43
N LEU A 242 5.19 5.87 -5.54
CA LEU A 242 4.59 7.09 -6.12
C LEU A 242 3.62 7.74 -5.13
N ARG A 243 2.71 6.96 -4.53
CA ARG A 243 1.77 7.48 -3.53
C ARG A 243 2.48 8.09 -2.31
N GLN A 244 3.59 7.49 -1.86
CA GLN A 244 4.38 8.02 -0.75
C GLN A 244 5.08 9.34 -1.13
N LEU A 245 5.61 9.43 -2.36
CA LEU A 245 6.23 10.66 -2.86
C LEU A 245 5.21 11.79 -3.01
N GLU A 246 4.01 11.50 -3.54
CA GLU A 246 2.91 12.46 -3.64
C GLU A 246 2.51 12.99 -2.26
N TYR A 247 2.32 12.10 -1.28
CA TYR A 247 1.99 12.49 0.09
C TYR A 247 3.09 13.35 0.74
N ALA A 248 4.35 12.98 0.54
CA ALA A 248 5.48 13.77 1.04
C ALA A 248 5.55 15.16 0.39
N SER A 249 5.30 15.24 -0.92
CA SER A 249 5.25 16.51 -1.67
C SER A 249 4.11 17.40 -1.20
N GLU A 250 2.90 16.84 -0.99
CA GLU A 250 1.75 17.59 -0.48
C GLU A 250 2.01 18.13 0.93
N LEU A 251 2.59 17.32 1.81
CA LEU A 251 2.97 17.76 3.15
C LEU A 251 4.02 18.89 3.11
N ALA A 252 5.03 18.77 2.24
CA ALA A 252 6.05 19.79 2.06
C ALA A 252 5.44 21.11 1.57
N ALA A 253 4.57 21.07 0.56
CA ALA A 253 3.87 22.23 0.03
C ALA A 253 3.00 22.90 1.12
N ARG A 254 2.34 22.10 1.97
CA ARG A 254 1.51 22.62 3.07
C ARG A 254 2.36 23.32 4.13
N ILE A 255 3.51 22.76 4.49
CA ILE A 255 4.47 23.38 5.43
C ILE A 255 5.03 24.68 4.84
N GLU A 256 5.36 24.70 3.55
CA GLU A 256 5.88 25.88 2.87
C GLU A 256 4.83 27.00 2.80
N ALA A 257 3.58 26.67 2.49
CA ALA A 257 2.47 27.62 2.50
C ALA A 257 2.28 28.26 3.89
N THR A 258 2.28 27.45 4.96
CA THR A 258 2.18 27.96 6.34
C THR A 258 3.37 28.85 6.71
N ARG A 259 4.59 28.49 6.28
CA ARG A 259 5.78 29.32 6.51
C ARG A 259 5.71 30.65 5.78
N GLU A 260 5.22 30.66 4.55
CA GLU A 260 5.11 31.88 3.74
C GLU A 260 4.02 32.82 4.25
N GLU A 261 2.90 32.27 4.70
CA GLU A 261 1.83 33.04 5.34
C GLU A 261 2.33 33.69 6.64
N GLU A 262 3.09 32.95 7.45
CA GLU A 262 3.69 33.48 8.67
C GLU A 262 4.71 34.58 8.39
N LYS A 263 5.61 34.39 7.41
CA LYS A 263 6.53 35.46 6.94
C LYS A 263 5.78 36.71 6.51
N LYS A 264 4.70 36.56 5.74
CA LYS A 264 3.87 37.70 5.29
C LYS A 264 3.15 38.38 6.45
N ARG A 265 2.73 37.64 7.48
CA ARG A 265 2.16 38.21 8.71
C ARG A 265 3.19 39.04 9.45
N ILE A 266 4.39 38.48 9.67
CA ILE A 266 5.51 39.17 10.33
C ILE A 266 5.91 40.43 9.57
N ALA A 267 6.03 40.36 8.24
CA ALA A 267 6.39 41.51 7.42
C ALA A 267 5.36 42.64 7.53
N ARG A 268 4.06 42.31 7.58
CA ARG A 268 3.00 43.29 7.81
C ARG A 268 3.08 43.91 9.20
N GLU A 269 3.19 43.09 10.25
CA GLU A 269 3.31 43.61 11.62
C GLU A 269 4.57 44.47 11.82
N LEU A 270 5.69 44.09 11.20
CA LEU A 270 6.91 44.92 11.18
C LEU A 270 6.66 46.27 10.49
N HIS A 271 6.01 46.28 9.32
CA HIS A 271 5.78 47.50 8.57
C HIS A 271 4.77 48.42 9.30
N ASP A 272 3.69 47.86 9.81
CA ASP A 272 2.60 48.61 10.43
C ASP A 272 3.01 49.20 11.79
N ASP A 273 3.75 48.46 12.63
CA ASP A 273 4.14 48.95 13.97
C ASP A 273 5.49 49.69 13.92
N LEU A 274 6.56 49.03 13.46
CA LEU A 274 7.90 49.61 13.46
C LEU A 274 8.04 50.74 12.43
N GLY A 275 7.47 50.55 11.23
CA GLY A 275 7.57 51.52 10.14
C GLY A 275 6.90 52.86 10.50
N GLN A 276 5.74 52.81 11.15
CA GLN A 276 5.04 54.01 11.62
C GLN A 276 5.83 54.73 12.71
N GLN A 277 6.35 54.01 13.70
CA GLN A 277 7.12 54.60 14.79
C GLN A 277 8.44 55.22 14.32
N LEU A 278 9.17 54.54 13.44
CA LEU A 278 10.40 55.08 12.84
C LEU A 278 10.12 56.32 11.98
N THR A 279 8.97 56.36 11.30
CA THR A 279 8.55 57.53 10.51
C THR A 279 8.23 58.73 11.41
N ALA A 280 7.48 58.51 12.49
CA ALA A 280 7.18 59.55 13.47
C ALA A 280 8.47 60.09 14.12
N LEU A 281 9.36 59.19 14.55
CA LEU A 281 10.66 59.55 15.12
C LEU A 281 11.49 60.39 14.14
N LYS A 282 11.54 60.00 12.86
CA LYS A 282 12.26 60.74 11.82
C LYS A 282 11.67 62.14 11.60
N MET A 283 10.34 62.28 11.59
CA MET A 283 9.67 63.58 11.45
C MET A 283 10.01 64.50 12.62
N ASP A 284 9.91 64.00 13.84
CA ASP A 284 10.24 64.78 15.04
C ASP A 284 11.72 65.20 15.03
N LEU A 285 12.62 64.32 14.58
CA LEU A 285 14.08 64.58 14.56
C LEU A 285 14.44 65.60 13.49
N THR A 286 13.82 65.49 12.31
CA THR A 286 13.97 66.47 11.23
C THR A 286 13.50 67.86 11.68
N ALA A 287 12.39 67.92 12.45
CA ALA A 287 11.86 69.16 12.98
C ALA A 287 12.69 69.78 14.12
N LEU A 288 13.57 69.01 14.79
CA LEU A 288 14.56 69.55 15.73
C LEU A 288 15.83 70.05 15.03
N THR A 289 16.15 69.49 13.85
CA THR A 289 17.33 69.87 13.06
C THR A 289 17.06 70.93 12.00
N SER A 290 15.79 71.22 11.71
CA SER A 290 15.39 72.28 10.79
C SER A 290 15.49 73.65 11.46
N ASP A 291 15.99 74.64 10.73
CA ASP A 291 16.12 76.03 11.18
C ASP A 291 14.77 76.74 11.47
N ASP A 292 13.64 76.08 11.24
CA ASP A 292 12.26 76.57 11.39
C ASP A 292 11.64 76.37 12.78
N VAL A 293 12.44 76.17 13.84
CA VAL A 293 11.89 76.14 15.21
C VAL A 293 11.31 77.52 15.53
N PRO A 294 10.01 77.67 15.83
CA PRO A 294 9.47 78.94 16.29
C PRO A 294 10.09 79.22 17.67
N LEU A 295 11.18 79.97 17.67
CA LEU A 295 11.80 80.45 18.89
C LEU A 295 10.78 81.36 19.57
N SER A 296 10.14 80.85 20.63
CA SER A 296 9.60 81.73 21.65
C SER A 296 10.69 82.71 22.06
N SER A 297 10.32 83.96 22.32
CA SER A 297 11.27 85.01 22.68
C SER A 297 12.04 84.71 23.98
N ASP A 298 11.56 83.73 24.77
CA ASP A 298 12.17 83.23 25.99
C ASP A 298 12.97 81.93 25.74
N PRO A 299 14.29 81.91 26.02
CA PRO A 299 15.12 80.71 25.96
C PRO A 299 14.65 79.55 26.84
N ALA A 300 13.94 79.83 27.95
CA ALA A 300 13.43 78.80 28.85
C ALA A 300 12.31 77.97 28.21
N ASP A 301 11.38 78.64 27.50
CA ASP A 301 10.27 78.00 26.79
C ASP A 301 10.76 77.16 25.60
N ALA A 302 11.79 77.62 24.89
CA ALA A 302 12.42 76.89 23.79
C ALA A 302 13.12 75.62 24.29
N LEU A 303 13.85 75.69 25.41
CA LEU A 303 14.49 74.53 26.04
C LEU A 303 13.46 73.50 26.53
N GLU A 304 12.34 73.96 27.08
CA GLU A 304 11.26 73.09 27.55
C GLU A 304 10.56 72.38 26.38
N ALA A 305 10.30 73.08 25.27
CA ALA A 305 9.74 72.47 24.06
C ALA A 305 10.65 71.38 23.45
N VAL A 306 11.97 71.62 23.45
CA VAL A 306 12.97 70.63 23.01
C VAL A 306 13.00 69.42 23.95
N ARG A 307 12.95 69.64 25.27
CA ARG A 307 12.88 68.56 26.27
C ARG A 307 11.62 67.71 26.11
N LEU A 308 10.47 68.33 25.91
CA LEU A 308 9.20 67.64 25.76
C LEU A 308 9.19 66.78 24.49
N ARG A 309 9.72 67.29 23.38
CA ARG A 309 9.92 66.50 22.14
C ARG A 309 10.92 65.36 22.31
N ALA A 310 12.04 65.59 23.00
CA ALA A 310 13.01 64.53 23.30
C ALA A 310 12.40 63.41 24.15
N LEU A 311 11.47 63.74 25.07
CA LEU A 311 10.71 62.75 25.84
C LEU A 311 9.77 61.92 24.95
N VAL A 312 9.05 62.55 24.02
CA VAL A 312 8.18 61.84 23.06
C VAL A 312 8.98 60.92 22.15
N MET A 313 10.14 61.38 21.64
CA MET A 313 11.03 60.54 20.86
C MET A 313 11.55 59.34 21.65
N ARG A 314 11.96 59.56 22.90
CA ARG A 314 12.44 58.48 23.78
C ARG A 314 11.36 57.43 23.97
N ASP A 315 10.13 57.85 24.25
CA ASP A 315 8.99 56.94 24.41
C ASP A 315 8.68 56.17 23.12
N ALA A 316 8.78 56.81 21.95
CA ALA A 316 8.65 56.15 20.65
C ALA A 316 9.76 55.11 20.39
N VAL A 317 11.01 55.38 20.79
CA VAL A 317 12.11 54.39 20.72
C VAL A 317 11.84 53.21 21.65
N ASP A 318 11.42 53.46 22.89
CA ASP A 318 11.13 52.41 23.86
C ASP A 318 9.97 51.51 23.39
N HIS A 319 8.92 52.11 22.79
CA HIS A 319 7.85 51.37 22.13
C HIS A 319 8.34 50.54 20.96
N ALA A 320 9.22 51.07 20.10
CA ALA A 320 9.75 50.38 18.93
C ALA A 320 10.58 49.17 19.34
N ILE A 321 11.44 49.34 20.34
CA ILE A 321 12.22 48.27 20.95
C ILE A 321 11.28 47.20 21.53
N GLY A 322 10.20 47.61 22.23
CA GLY A 322 9.18 46.70 22.73
C GLY A 322 8.47 45.91 21.63
N SER A 323 8.14 46.54 20.51
CA SER A 323 7.52 45.90 19.34
C SER A 323 8.46 44.89 18.66
N VAL A 324 9.73 45.24 18.44
CA VAL A 324 10.74 44.29 17.91
C VAL A 324 10.88 43.10 18.85
N ARG A 325 10.97 43.34 20.17
CA ARG A 325 11.06 42.28 21.17
C ARG A 325 9.82 41.38 21.18
N ARG A 326 8.61 41.94 21.00
CA ARG A 326 7.36 41.16 20.83
C ARG A 326 7.38 40.25 19.61
N LEU A 327 7.82 40.76 18.46
CA LEU A 327 7.92 40.00 17.22
C LEU A 327 9.00 38.91 17.31
N ALA A 328 10.14 39.23 17.94
CA ALA A 328 11.22 38.29 18.21
C ALA A 328 10.83 37.19 19.22
N ALA A 329 9.91 37.46 20.16
CA ALA A 329 9.36 36.48 21.09
C ALA A 329 8.48 35.41 20.42
N GLY A 330 7.76 35.82 19.37
CA GLY A 330 6.85 34.96 18.60
C GLY A 330 7.59 34.02 17.65
N LEU A 331 8.64 34.54 17.00
CA LEU A 331 9.61 33.74 16.26
C LEU A 331 10.55 33.03 17.24
N ARG A 332 11.27 32.00 16.78
CA ARG A 332 12.34 31.36 17.58
C ARG A 332 13.21 32.48 18.18
N PRO A 333 13.39 32.57 19.51
CA PRO A 333 14.15 33.69 20.08
C PRO A 333 15.58 33.60 19.56
N ALA A 334 16.06 34.63 18.85
CA ALA A 334 17.47 34.75 18.46
C ALA A 334 18.42 34.71 19.68
N VAL A 335 17.90 35.10 20.85
CA VAL A 335 18.55 35.00 22.17
C VAL A 335 18.96 33.55 22.51
N LEU A 336 18.18 32.55 22.06
CA LEU A 336 18.49 31.15 22.30
C LEU A 336 19.73 30.70 21.53
N ASP A 337 19.95 31.28 20.34
CA ASP A 337 21.02 30.91 19.43
C ASP A 337 22.34 31.64 19.80
N ASP A 338 22.25 32.85 20.35
CA ASP A 338 23.43 33.68 20.69
C ASP A 338 23.87 33.62 22.16
N LEU A 339 22.94 33.42 23.11
CA LEU A 339 23.22 33.51 24.56
C LEU A 339 22.88 32.23 25.35
N GLY A 340 22.21 31.26 24.73
CA GLY A 340 21.85 30.00 25.35
C GLY A 340 20.54 30.03 26.17
N LEU A 341 20.21 28.89 26.79
CA LEU A 341 18.90 28.66 27.42
C LEU A 341 18.63 29.57 28.63
N LEU A 342 19.60 29.71 29.55
CA LEU A 342 19.40 30.44 30.80
C LEU A 342 19.10 31.93 30.57
N PRO A 343 19.91 32.68 29.80
CA PRO A 343 19.60 34.08 29.50
C PRO A 343 18.28 34.25 28.75
N ALA A 344 17.92 33.28 27.91
CA ALA A 344 16.63 33.30 27.23
C ALA A 344 15.44 33.11 28.20
N LEU A 345 15.57 32.23 29.20
CA LEU A 345 14.55 32.04 30.23
C LEU A 345 14.41 33.26 31.16
N GLU A 346 15.53 33.86 31.56
CA GLU A 346 15.52 35.12 32.32
C GLU A 346 14.80 36.23 31.55
N TRP A 347 15.14 36.38 30.27
CA TRP A 347 14.49 37.34 29.38
C TRP A 347 12.98 37.07 29.25
N LEU A 348 12.59 35.81 29.06
CA LEU A 348 11.19 35.40 28.98
C LEU A 348 10.44 35.76 30.28
N VAL A 349 11.05 35.50 31.44
CA VAL A 349 10.47 35.85 32.74
C VAL A 349 10.29 37.35 32.89
N ASP A 350 11.28 38.14 32.51
CA ASP A 350 11.20 39.60 32.55
C ASP A 350 10.12 40.16 31.60
N ASP A 351 9.97 39.57 30.41
CA ASP A 351 8.90 39.94 29.47
C ASP A 351 7.50 39.70 30.08
N PHE A 352 7.30 38.56 30.75
CA PHE A 352 6.05 38.27 31.43
C PHE A 352 5.83 39.11 32.70
N ARG A 353 6.90 39.47 33.44
CA ARG A 353 6.83 40.40 34.59
C ARG A 353 6.34 41.78 34.17
N GLN A 354 6.78 42.28 33.02
CA GLN A 354 6.36 43.60 32.52
C GLN A 354 4.90 43.63 32.07
N ARG A 355 4.37 42.51 31.58
CA ARG A 355 3.04 42.42 30.96
C ARG A 355 1.95 41.89 31.89
N SER A 356 2.32 41.28 33.01
CA SER A 356 1.39 40.69 33.97
C SER A 356 1.54 41.31 35.36
N HIS A 357 0.51 41.16 36.19
CA HIS A 357 0.55 41.60 37.59
C HIS A 357 1.26 40.57 38.52
N LEU A 358 1.84 39.52 37.95
CA LEU A 358 2.42 38.39 38.67
C LEU A 358 3.87 38.69 39.07
N ARG A 359 4.25 38.31 40.29
CA ARG A 359 5.66 38.23 40.68
C ARG A 359 6.20 36.89 40.25
N ILE A 360 7.02 36.88 39.19
CA ILE A 360 7.59 35.65 38.64
C ILE A 360 9.03 35.52 39.12
N GLY A 361 9.40 34.44 39.80
CA GLY A 361 10.78 34.11 40.18
C GLY A 361 11.35 33.03 39.25
N ILE A 362 12.65 33.11 38.95
CA ILE A 362 13.40 32.02 38.33
C ILE A 362 14.63 31.71 39.16
N THR A 363 14.89 30.44 39.39
CA THR A 363 16.09 29.95 40.07
C THR A 363 16.68 28.79 39.26
N SER A 364 18.01 28.75 39.19
CA SER A 364 18.75 27.77 38.40
C SER A 364 19.99 27.32 39.16
N ASN A 365 20.38 26.04 39.02
CA ASN A 365 21.72 25.55 39.33
C ASN A 365 22.42 24.97 38.09
N ALA A 366 21.88 25.25 36.90
CA ALA A 366 22.30 24.67 35.64
C ALA A 366 23.31 25.55 34.88
N ASP A 367 23.97 26.49 35.57
CA ASP A 367 24.91 27.44 34.96
C ASP A 367 26.11 26.73 34.31
N ASP A 368 26.48 25.55 34.85
CA ASP A 368 27.56 24.70 34.35
C ASP A 368 27.09 23.66 33.30
N VAL A 369 25.85 23.74 32.82
CA VAL A 369 25.27 22.80 31.84
C VAL A 369 25.13 23.48 30.48
N GLU A 370 25.85 22.96 29.49
CA GLU A 370 25.70 23.41 28.10
C GLU A 370 24.57 22.61 27.43
N PHE A 371 23.41 23.24 27.22
CA PHE A 371 22.26 22.58 26.61
C PHE A 371 22.36 22.53 25.09
N ASN A 372 22.05 21.38 24.48
CA ASN A 372 21.97 21.27 23.02
C ASN A 372 20.79 22.05 22.42
N GLU A 373 20.85 22.37 21.12
CA GLU A 373 19.86 23.21 20.42
C GLU A 373 18.41 22.70 20.56
N ALA A 374 18.23 21.39 20.46
CA ALA A 374 16.92 20.75 20.56
C ALA A 374 16.34 20.85 21.98
N ALA A 375 17.16 20.59 23.00
CA ALA A 375 16.79 20.69 24.41
C ALA A 375 16.50 22.14 24.81
N SER A 376 17.36 23.08 24.42
CA SER A 376 17.17 24.51 24.66
C SER A 376 15.81 24.97 24.10
N THR A 377 15.52 24.63 22.84
CA THR A 377 14.26 25.02 22.20
C THR A 377 13.06 24.39 22.89
N ALA A 378 13.15 23.10 23.23
CA ALA A 378 12.06 22.38 23.86
C ALA A 378 11.76 22.92 25.27
N ILE A 379 12.78 23.12 26.11
CA ILE A 379 12.62 23.64 27.48
C ILE A 379 12.07 25.06 27.44
N PHE A 380 12.63 25.93 26.59
CA PHE A 380 12.13 27.30 26.43
C PHE A 380 10.64 27.35 26.05
N ARG A 381 10.23 26.55 25.06
CA ARG A 381 8.82 26.49 24.64
C ARG A 381 7.92 25.88 25.70
N ILE A 382 8.41 24.96 26.53
CA ILE A 382 7.66 24.42 27.67
C ILE A 382 7.45 25.51 28.73
N VAL A 383 8.48 26.27 29.09
CA VAL A 383 8.36 27.36 30.06
C VAL A 383 7.46 28.48 29.54
N GLN A 384 7.59 28.87 28.27
CA GLN A 384 6.71 29.85 27.62
C GLN A 384 5.24 29.42 27.63
N GLU A 385 4.95 28.18 27.26
CA GLU A 385 3.59 27.63 27.27
C GLU A 385 3.06 27.51 28.71
N GLY A 386 3.92 27.11 29.66
CA GLY A 386 3.60 27.04 31.08
C GLY A 386 3.17 28.40 31.64
N LEU A 387 4.00 29.42 31.46
CA LEU A 387 3.71 30.80 31.86
C LEU A 387 2.46 31.36 31.18
N THR A 388 2.28 31.10 29.89
CA THR A 388 1.07 31.53 29.16
C THR A 388 -0.20 30.93 29.77
N ASN A 389 -0.15 29.65 30.15
CA ASN A 389 -1.27 28.98 30.81
C ASN A 389 -1.51 29.55 32.22
N VAL A 390 -0.47 29.82 33.00
CA VAL A 390 -0.61 30.49 34.29
C VAL A 390 -1.26 31.86 34.09
N VAL A 391 -0.74 32.73 33.23
CA VAL A 391 -1.31 34.07 32.98
C VAL A 391 -2.77 34.01 32.51
N ARG A 392 -3.13 33.03 31.67
CA ARG A 392 -4.51 32.86 31.16
C ARG A 392 -5.49 32.38 32.22
N HIS A 393 -5.05 31.55 33.17
CA HIS A 393 -5.94 30.87 34.13
C HIS A 393 -5.80 31.38 35.58
N ALA A 394 -4.79 32.19 35.88
CA ALA A 394 -4.50 32.77 37.19
C ALA A 394 -5.37 33.98 37.51
N HIS A 395 -6.69 33.82 37.57
CA HIS A 395 -7.57 34.92 38.00
C HIS A 395 -7.36 35.35 39.47
N ARG A 396 -6.47 34.67 40.24
CA ARG A 396 -6.07 35.01 41.62
C ARG A 396 -4.62 34.65 42.01
N ALA A 397 -3.76 34.21 41.09
CA ALA A 397 -2.36 33.96 41.47
C ALA A 397 -1.63 35.30 41.60
N THR A 398 -0.67 35.38 42.50
CA THR A 398 0.17 36.57 42.72
C THR A 398 1.65 36.27 42.54
N ILE A 399 2.05 34.99 42.64
CA ILE A 399 3.44 34.54 42.59
C ILE A 399 3.53 33.30 41.70
N VAL A 400 4.55 33.27 40.85
CA VAL A 400 4.94 32.12 40.04
C VAL A 400 6.42 31.85 40.24
N ASP A 401 6.79 30.64 40.64
CA ASP A 401 8.18 30.23 40.82
C ASP A 401 8.57 29.22 39.74
N ILE A 402 9.68 29.50 39.07
CA ILE A 402 10.30 28.63 38.07
C ILE A 402 11.62 28.13 38.62
N GLU A 403 11.83 26.83 38.60
CA GLU A 403 13.11 26.21 38.97
C GLU A 403 13.62 25.37 37.80
N LEU A 404 14.90 25.54 37.46
CA LEU A 404 15.64 24.65 36.57
C LEU A 404 16.80 24.03 37.36
N ILE A 405 16.65 22.77 37.74
CA ILE A 405 17.63 22.07 38.57
C ILE A 405 18.24 20.91 37.81
N CYS A 406 19.53 20.97 37.52
CA CYS A 406 20.29 19.86 36.96
C CYS A 406 21.14 19.17 38.04
N THR A 407 21.01 17.84 38.09
CA THR A 407 21.85 16.93 38.86
C THR A 407 22.91 16.28 37.95
N ALA A 408 23.64 15.30 38.46
CA ALA A 408 24.57 14.51 37.65
C ALA A 408 23.84 13.62 36.61
N VAL A 409 22.54 13.34 36.78
CA VAL A 409 21.82 12.33 35.98
C VAL A 409 20.58 12.91 35.30
N THR A 410 19.96 13.94 35.87
CA THR A 410 18.70 14.50 35.37
C THR A 410 18.70 16.02 35.41
N CYS A 411 17.93 16.65 34.53
CA CYS A 411 17.54 18.04 34.62
C CYS A 411 16.03 18.13 34.83
N GLU A 412 15.62 18.87 35.86
CA GLU A 412 14.24 19.06 36.26
C GLU A 412 13.82 20.51 36.03
N VAL A 413 12.64 20.71 35.44
CA VAL A 413 12.02 22.03 35.34
C VAL A 413 10.71 22.01 36.12
N SER A 414 10.57 22.93 37.07
CA SER A 414 9.35 23.15 37.83
C SER A 414 8.80 24.54 37.53
N ILE A 415 7.49 24.65 37.32
CA ILE A 415 6.74 25.91 37.21
C ILE A 415 5.58 25.79 38.17
N ARG A 416 5.53 26.66 39.19
CA ARG A 416 4.55 26.60 40.27
C ARG A 416 3.89 27.95 40.46
N ASP A 417 2.58 28.00 40.57
CA ASP A 417 1.86 29.20 41.00
C ASP A 417 1.15 28.99 42.34
N ASN A 418 0.88 30.11 43.03
CA ASN A 418 0.14 30.13 44.29
C ASN A 418 -1.38 30.33 44.11
N GLY A 419 -1.91 30.03 42.93
CA GLY A 419 -3.32 30.20 42.58
C GLY A 419 -4.25 29.18 43.27
N ARG A 420 -5.49 29.07 42.78
CA ARG A 420 -6.42 28.01 43.24
C ARG A 420 -6.20 26.75 42.41
N ALA A 421 -6.42 25.58 43.01
CA ALA A 421 -6.35 24.30 42.29
C ALA A 421 -7.31 24.29 41.08
N ILE A 422 -6.84 23.80 39.93
CA ILE A 422 -7.72 23.47 38.81
C ILE A 422 -8.46 22.21 39.24
N GLU A 423 -9.75 22.33 39.55
CA GLU A 423 -10.61 21.16 39.75
C GLU A 423 -10.56 20.31 38.48
N THR A 424 -9.80 19.21 38.54
CA THR A 424 -9.87 18.18 37.51
C THR A 424 -11.15 17.41 37.82
N PRO A 425 -12.14 17.32 36.90
CA PRO A 425 -13.33 16.52 37.18
C PRO A 425 -12.90 15.09 37.50
N ALA A 426 -13.27 14.61 38.68
CA ALA A 426 -13.07 13.23 39.09
C ALA A 426 -13.99 12.33 38.26
N GLY A 427 -13.50 11.88 37.11
CA GLY A 427 -14.21 10.99 36.21
C GLY A 427 -13.53 10.98 34.85
N GLY A 428 -13.16 9.79 34.37
CA GLY A 428 -12.55 9.62 33.05
C GLY A 428 -13.46 10.18 31.96
N ASP A 429 -13.07 11.30 31.36
CA ASP A 429 -13.74 11.91 30.22
C ASP A 429 -12.92 11.58 28.95
N GLU A 430 -13.12 10.37 28.44
CA GLU A 430 -12.75 9.98 27.08
C GLU A 430 -13.69 10.71 26.11
N GLY A 431 -13.43 11.99 25.82
CA GLY A 431 -14.25 12.67 24.81
C GLY A 431 -14.06 14.17 24.63
N ARG A 432 -13.53 14.91 25.61
CA ARG A 432 -13.25 16.35 25.42
C ARG A 432 -11.83 16.61 24.93
N PRO A 433 -11.63 17.47 23.91
CA PRO A 433 -10.30 17.85 23.47
C PRO A 433 -9.58 18.52 24.63
N ARG A 434 -8.52 17.88 25.13
CA ARG A 434 -7.63 18.48 26.14
C ARG A 434 -7.07 19.78 25.55
N PRO A 435 -6.87 20.84 26.36
CA PRO A 435 -6.31 22.10 25.87
C PRO A 435 -5.02 21.81 25.09
N SER A 436 -4.95 22.25 23.83
CA SER A 436 -3.89 21.88 22.88
C SER A 436 -2.47 22.16 23.39
N GLY A 437 -2.30 23.16 24.27
CA GLY A 437 -1.03 23.54 24.89
C GLY A 437 -0.43 22.46 25.81
N LEU A 438 -1.21 21.84 26.69
CA LEU A 438 -0.72 20.84 27.64
C LEU A 438 -0.33 19.52 26.97
N ALA A 439 -1.01 19.17 25.87
CA ALA A 439 -0.63 18.04 25.02
C ALA A 439 0.71 18.28 24.34
N GLY A 440 0.96 19.52 23.87
CA GLY A 440 2.23 19.94 23.30
C GLY A 440 3.40 19.87 24.28
N ILE A 441 3.20 20.23 25.56
CA ILE A 441 4.21 20.08 26.61
C ILE A 441 4.58 18.61 26.81
N ARG A 442 3.58 17.72 26.90
CA ARG A 442 3.81 16.27 27.07
C ARG A 442 4.57 15.65 25.91
N ASP A 443 4.25 16.02 24.68
CA ASP A 443 4.95 15.52 23.49
C ASP A 443 6.41 15.96 23.46
N ARG A 444 6.68 17.24 23.76
CA ARG A 444 8.05 17.78 23.82
C ARG A 444 8.91 17.07 24.89
N VAL A 445 8.37 16.83 26.09
CA VAL A 445 9.11 16.14 27.15
C VAL A 445 9.41 14.68 26.76
N ARG A 446 8.47 13.98 26.11
CA ARG A 446 8.70 12.61 25.61
C ARG A 446 9.81 12.54 24.58
N ARG A 447 9.91 13.52 23.67
CA ARG A 447 10.99 13.58 22.68
C ARG A 447 12.38 13.76 23.30
N LEU A 448 12.44 14.39 24.47
CA LEU A 448 13.67 14.49 25.28
C LEU A 448 13.90 13.27 26.19
N GLY A 449 13.14 12.18 26.02
CA GLY A 449 13.27 10.98 26.85
C GLY A 449 12.82 11.16 28.31
N GLY A 450 12.12 12.25 28.62
CA GLY A 450 11.72 12.62 29.99
C GLY A 450 10.31 12.20 30.39
N SER A 451 9.97 12.56 31.62
CA SER A 451 8.63 12.43 32.20
C SER A 451 8.10 13.79 32.66
N VAL A 452 6.78 13.97 32.62
CA VAL A 452 6.13 15.21 33.06
C VAL A 452 4.88 14.91 33.88
N SER A 453 4.74 15.65 34.98
CA SER A 453 3.55 15.72 35.81
C SER A 453 2.96 17.11 35.73
N ILE A 454 1.64 17.19 35.56
CA ILE A 454 0.89 18.45 35.46
C ILE A 454 -0.33 18.26 36.36
N GLY A 455 -0.49 19.13 37.35
CA GLY A 455 -1.59 19.01 38.31
C GLY A 455 -1.60 20.16 39.31
N SER A 456 -2.49 20.05 40.30
CA SER A 456 -2.58 21.02 41.39
C SER A 456 -1.84 20.57 42.63
N GLU A 457 -1.20 21.51 43.32
CA GLU A 457 -0.52 21.22 44.58
C GLU A 457 -1.51 21.13 45.75
N ALA A 458 -1.14 20.37 46.78
CA ALA A 458 -1.95 20.15 47.98
C ALA A 458 -2.24 21.45 48.77
N ALA A 459 -1.43 22.50 48.57
CA ALA A 459 -1.60 23.82 49.16
C ALA A 459 -2.49 24.78 48.33
N GLY A 460 -3.00 24.33 47.17
CA GLY A 460 -3.59 25.19 46.14
C GLY A 460 -2.55 25.64 45.10
N GLY A 461 -2.99 25.80 43.86
CA GLY A 461 -2.14 26.27 42.74
C GLY A 461 -2.04 25.27 41.60
N PHE A 462 -1.42 25.69 40.49
CA PHE A 462 -1.09 24.82 39.38
C PHE A 462 0.43 24.63 39.28
N ALA A 463 0.84 23.38 39.04
CA ALA A 463 2.23 22.99 38.94
C ALA A 463 2.48 22.12 37.71
N ILE A 464 3.54 22.47 36.97
CA ILE A 464 4.15 21.64 35.93
C ILE A 464 5.52 21.24 36.46
N ARG A 465 5.78 19.93 36.54
CA ARG A 465 7.12 19.41 36.84
C ARG A 465 7.52 18.39 35.79
N LEU A 466 8.65 18.60 35.15
CA LEU A 466 9.24 17.66 34.22
C LEU A 466 10.64 17.26 34.67
N SER A 467 11.03 16.04 34.31
CA SER A 467 12.37 15.50 34.52
C SER A 467 12.86 14.87 33.22
N VAL A 468 14.00 15.33 32.72
CA VAL A 468 14.65 14.83 31.51
C VAL A 468 16.06 14.29 31.84
N PRO A 469 16.52 13.20 31.20
CA PRO A 469 17.87 12.71 31.38
C PRO A 469 18.93 13.74 30.95
N ARG A 470 19.97 13.95 31.76
CA ARG A 470 21.01 14.96 31.49
C ARG A 470 21.79 14.68 30.21
N ASP A 471 22.11 13.42 29.96
CA ASP A 471 22.81 12.95 28.75
C ASP A 471 22.08 13.28 27.44
N THR A 472 20.76 13.43 27.50
CA THR A 472 19.91 13.73 26.34
C THR A 472 19.82 15.23 26.06
N VAL A 473 20.07 16.06 27.08
CA VAL A 473 19.93 17.53 26.99
C VAL A 473 21.25 18.27 26.94
N GLU A 474 22.32 17.69 27.47
CA GLU A 474 23.66 18.27 27.46
C GLU A 474 24.30 18.12 26.07
N ALA A 475 25.01 19.15 25.61
CA ALA A 475 25.76 19.13 24.37
C ALA A 475 26.93 18.13 24.49
N PRO A 476 27.27 17.40 23.42
CA PRO A 476 28.43 16.51 23.44
C PRO A 476 29.69 17.34 23.67
N LYS A 477 30.45 17.03 24.72
CA LYS A 477 31.74 17.70 24.99
C LYS A 477 32.63 17.59 23.75
N ALA A 478 33.02 18.75 23.20
CA ALA A 478 34.03 18.80 22.15
C ALA A 478 35.29 18.09 22.64
N ARG A 479 35.75 17.09 21.88
CA ARG A 479 36.98 16.35 22.16
C ARG A 479 38.21 17.17 21.81
#